data_AF-A0ABD7EQX7-F1
#
_entry.id   AF-A0ABD7EQX7-F1
#
_cell.length_a   1.000
_cell.length_b   1.000
_cell.length_c   1.000
_cell.angle_alpha   90.00
_cell.angle_beta   90.00
_cell.angle_gamma   90.00
#
_symmetry.space_group_name_H-M   'P 1'
#
loop_
_entity.id
_entity.type
_entity.pdbx_description
1 polymer ?
#
loop_
_entity_poly.entity_id
_entity_poly.type
_entity_poly.pdbx_seq_one_letter_code
_entity_poly.pdbx_strand_id
1 'polypeptide(L)'
;MYDLNEARQIIQRELPEEPNLHSLASSFATIIEFLNEFPDYLSWKGKTRPNLEKLADKYISGYLHTDLPAKPGTIPDQMVSVIMNQFYEYEEAQLEFIKVSHQHSMCAENCVGALLERYISSYATDWSWCCGNFVKAIDFLQKDNNGEWHLLQIKNRDNTENSSSSAIRKGTEIAKWFRTFSKTGATNWDNLPPSLQHHGLSEQGFVDFVINYIRINN
;
A
#
# COMPACT_ATOMS: atom_id res chain seq x y z
N MET A 1 -21.44 -12.81 -10.26
CA MET A 1 -21.34 -11.44 -9.72
C MET A 1 -21.46 -11.56 -8.21
N TYR A 2 -20.65 -10.83 -7.45
CA TYR A 2 -20.74 -10.83 -5.99
C TYR A 2 -21.89 -9.93 -5.51
N ASP A 3 -22.54 -10.31 -4.42
CA ASP A 3 -23.61 -9.52 -3.81
C ASP A 3 -23.02 -8.42 -2.89
N LEU A 4 -23.44 -7.17 -3.10
CA LEU A 4 -22.90 -6.03 -2.36
C LEU A 4 -23.45 -5.92 -0.93
N ASN A 5 -24.64 -6.43 -0.66
CA ASN A 5 -25.20 -6.47 0.69
C ASN A 5 -24.51 -7.55 1.51
N GLU A 6 -24.26 -8.72 0.91
CA GLU A 6 -23.45 -9.78 1.51
C GLU A 6 -22.04 -9.29 1.82
N ALA A 7 -21.40 -8.57 0.88
CA ALA A 7 -20.08 -7.98 1.12
C ALA A 7 -20.05 -7.07 2.37
N ARG A 8 -21.04 -6.20 2.55
CA ARG A 8 -21.15 -5.34 3.74
C ARG A 8 -21.38 -6.15 5.01
N GLN A 9 -22.28 -7.14 4.95
CA GLN A 9 -22.64 -7.97 6.09
C GLN A 9 -21.47 -8.81 6.61
N ILE A 10 -20.62 -9.31 5.71
CA ILE A 10 -19.42 -10.06 6.12
C ILE A 10 -18.51 -9.16 6.97
N ILE A 11 -18.17 -7.94 6.51
CA ILE A 11 -17.32 -7.02 7.29
C ILE A 11 -17.96 -6.68 8.64
N GLN A 12 -19.27 -6.41 8.66
CA GLN A 12 -20.00 -6.12 9.90
C GLN A 12 -20.00 -7.28 10.89
N ARG A 13 -20.03 -8.52 10.39
CA ARG A 13 -20.01 -9.73 11.22
C ARG A 13 -18.61 -10.02 11.76
N GLU A 14 -17.57 -9.86 10.94
CA GLU A 14 -16.20 -10.21 11.32
C GLU A 14 -15.52 -9.12 12.17
N LEU A 15 -15.96 -7.85 12.06
CA LEU A 15 -15.37 -6.69 12.76
C LEU A 15 -16.41 -5.82 13.49
N PRO A 16 -17.25 -6.38 14.37
CA PRO A 16 -18.40 -5.67 14.96
C PRO A 16 -18.01 -4.48 15.85
N GLU A 17 -16.81 -4.50 16.43
CA GLU A 17 -16.31 -3.48 17.36
C GLU A 17 -15.41 -2.41 16.69
N GLU A 18 -15.20 -2.47 15.37
CA GLU A 18 -14.36 -1.50 14.68
C GLU A 18 -15.00 -0.10 14.71
N PRO A 19 -14.30 0.94 15.22
CA PRO A 19 -14.86 2.28 15.33
C PRO A 19 -15.35 2.87 14.00
N ASN A 20 -14.71 2.46 12.89
CA ASN A 20 -15.03 2.91 11.54
C ASN A 20 -15.75 1.83 10.71
N LEU A 21 -16.43 0.88 11.36
CA LEU A 21 -17.03 -0.30 10.72
C LEU A 21 -17.89 0.05 9.49
N HIS A 22 -18.72 1.09 9.58
CA HIS A 22 -19.58 1.49 8.45
C HIS A 22 -18.79 1.93 7.22
N SER A 23 -17.72 2.70 7.43
CA SER A 23 -16.81 3.13 6.35
C SER A 23 -16.05 1.94 5.78
N LEU A 24 -15.56 1.05 6.65
CA LEU A 24 -14.81 -0.15 6.24
C LEU A 24 -15.67 -1.11 5.40
N ALA A 25 -16.90 -1.37 5.83
CA ALA A 25 -17.87 -2.21 5.12
C ALA A 25 -18.28 -1.58 3.79
N SER A 26 -18.47 -0.25 3.75
CA SER A 26 -18.78 0.48 2.52
C SER A 26 -17.62 0.43 1.54
N SER A 27 -16.40 0.65 2.01
CA SER A 27 -15.17 0.57 1.20
C SER A 27 -15.00 -0.81 0.58
N PHE A 28 -15.19 -1.88 1.36
CA PHE A 28 -15.14 -3.24 0.83
C PHE A 28 -16.21 -3.46 -0.24
N ALA A 29 -17.45 -3.02 0.00
CA ALA A 29 -18.52 -3.15 -0.98
C ALA A 29 -18.23 -2.39 -2.28
N THR A 30 -17.64 -1.19 -2.20
CA THR A 30 -17.22 -0.40 -3.37
C THR A 30 -16.11 -1.11 -4.16
N ILE A 31 -15.15 -1.75 -3.48
CA ILE A 31 -14.12 -2.57 -4.14
C ILE A 31 -14.76 -3.78 -4.84
N ILE A 32 -15.74 -4.43 -4.21
CA ILE A 32 -16.47 -5.56 -4.81
C ILE A 32 -17.30 -5.12 -6.01
N GLU A 33 -17.93 -3.95 -5.95
CA GLU A 33 -18.64 -3.33 -7.06
C GLU A 33 -17.69 -3.11 -8.24
N PHE A 34 -16.51 -2.52 -8.00
CA PHE A 34 -15.48 -2.36 -9.02
C PHE A 34 -15.05 -3.70 -9.63
N LEU A 35 -14.82 -4.74 -8.84
CA LEU A 35 -14.42 -6.08 -9.35
C LEU A 35 -15.55 -6.85 -10.04
N ASN A 36 -16.81 -6.44 -9.85
CA ASN A 36 -17.93 -6.94 -10.62
C ASN A 36 -17.95 -6.32 -12.03
N GLU A 37 -17.68 -5.02 -12.13
CA GLU A 37 -17.60 -4.29 -13.41
C GLU A 37 -16.31 -4.61 -14.18
N PHE A 38 -15.17 -4.71 -13.48
CA PHE A 38 -13.84 -4.92 -14.06
C PHE A 38 -13.14 -6.15 -13.47
N PRO A 39 -13.60 -7.36 -13.80
CA PRO A 39 -13.09 -8.60 -13.20
C PRO A 39 -11.60 -8.87 -13.48
N ASP A 40 -11.03 -8.29 -14.53
CA ASP A 40 -9.62 -8.47 -14.89
C ASP A 40 -8.64 -7.83 -13.89
N TYR A 41 -9.12 -6.87 -13.09
CA TYR A 41 -8.34 -6.29 -11.98
C TYR A 41 -8.25 -7.20 -10.77
N LEU A 42 -8.97 -8.32 -10.72
CA LEU A 42 -8.84 -9.30 -9.65
C LEU A 42 -7.45 -9.97 -9.71
N SER A 43 -6.64 -9.75 -8.68
CA SER A 43 -5.36 -10.42 -8.45
C SER A 43 -5.58 -11.68 -7.62
N TRP A 44 -5.71 -12.82 -8.28
CA TRP A 44 -5.90 -14.10 -7.61
C TRP A 44 -4.99 -15.18 -8.17
N LYS A 45 -4.28 -15.87 -7.28
CA LYS A 45 -3.36 -16.97 -7.65
C LYS A 45 -4.05 -18.34 -7.74
N GLY A 46 -5.28 -18.46 -7.24
CA GLY A 46 -6.03 -19.72 -7.24
C GLY A 46 -6.62 -20.05 -8.61
N LYS A 47 -6.87 -21.34 -8.85
CA LYS A 47 -7.46 -21.85 -10.10
C LYS A 47 -8.90 -21.38 -10.33
N THR A 48 -9.62 -21.10 -9.25
CA THR A 48 -11.01 -20.65 -9.29
C THR A 48 -11.12 -19.24 -8.71
N ARG A 49 -12.08 -18.46 -9.23
CA ARG A 49 -12.46 -17.16 -8.68
C ARG A 49 -12.85 -17.36 -7.19
N PRO A 50 -12.30 -16.55 -6.26
CA PRO A 50 -12.64 -16.65 -4.85
C PRO A 50 -14.11 -16.30 -4.60
N ASN A 51 -14.68 -16.82 -3.52
CA ASN A 51 -15.93 -16.32 -2.96
C ASN A 51 -15.69 -15.03 -2.14
N LEU A 52 -16.78 -14.39 -1.71
CA LEU A 52 -16.72 -13.14 -0.96
C LEU A 52 -15.98 -13.28 0.36
N GLU A 53 -16.14 -14.40 1.06
CA GLU A 53 -15.49 -14.66 2.34
C GLU A 53 -13.97 -14.63 2.20
N LYS A 54 -13.41 -15.29 1.17
CA LYS A 54 -11.96 -15.25 0.92
C LYS A 54 -11.44 -13.86 0.57
N LEU A 55 -12.26 -13.04 -0.09
CA LEU A 55 -11.89 -11.66 -0.39
C LEU A 55 -11.96 -10.79 0.86
N ALA A 56 -12.99 -10.97 1.68
CA ALA A 56 -13.13 -10.29 2.97
C ALA A 56 -11.99 -10.66 3.92
N ASP A 57 -11.62 -11.95 4.01
CA ASP A 57 -10.49 -12.41 4.81
C ASP A 57 -9.20 -11.69 4.43
N LYS A 58 -8.93 -11.55 3.13
CA LYS A 58 -7.74 -10.81 2.64
C LYS A 58 -7.82 -9.33 2.96
N TYR A 59 -8.99 -8.73 2.75
CA TYR A 59 -9.22 -7.31 3.01
C TYR A 59 -9.03 -7.00 4.50
N ILE A 60 -9.71 -7.74 5.38
CA ILE A 60 -9.60 -7.63 6.85
C ILE A 60 -8.16 -7.87 7.29
N SER A 61 -7.52 -8.93 6.80
CA SER A 61 -6.12 -9.23 7.14
C SER A 61 -5.19 -8.09 6.71
N GLY A 62 -5.41 -7.48 5.54
CA GLY A 62 -4.63 -6.34 5.07
C GLY A 62 -4.87 -5.08 5.90
N TYR A 63 -6.12 -4.81 6.27
CA TYR A 63 -6.49 -3.66 7.10
C TYR A 63 -5.90 -3.76 8.52
N LEU A 64 -6.02 -4.93 9.16
CA LEU A 64 -5.55 -5.19 10.52
C LEU A 64 -4.05 -5.46 10.62
N HIS A 65 -3.37 -5.73 9.50
CA HIS A 65 -1.94 -6.00 9.49
C HIS A 65 -1.16 -4.86 10.17
N THR A 66 -0.21 -5.20 11.04
CA THR A 66 0.68 -4.21 11.64
C THR A 66 1.83 -3.90 10.68
N ASP A 67 1.95 -2.65 10.28
CA ASP A 67 2.98 -2.21 9.33
C ASP A 67 4.28 -1.85 10.04
N LEU A 68 4.67 -2.64 11.05
CA LEU A 68 5.98 -2.50 11.70
C LEU A 68 7.07 -3.21 10.89
N PRO A 69 8.33 -2.75 10.95
CA PRO A 69 9.43 -3.41 10.26
C PRO A 69 9.61 -4.86 10.75
N ALA A 70 9.43 -5.82 9.85
CA ALA A 70 9.73 -7.21 10.14
C ALA A 70 11.24 -7.44 10.30
N LYS A 71 11.62 -8.49 11.03
CA LYS A 71 13.02 -8.93 11.08
C LYS A 71 13.46 -9.42 9.69
N PRO A 72 14.68 -9.10 9.24
CA PRO A 72 15.21 -9.62 7.98
C PRO A 72 15.21 -11.16 7.96
N GLY A 73 14.55 -11.77 6.97
CA GLY A 73 14.44 -13.23 6.85
C GLY A 73 15.35 -13.85 5.79
N THR A 74 16.05 -13.04 4.98
CA THR A 74 16.89 -13.50 3.87
C THR A 74 18.36 -13.53 4.26
N ILE A 75 19.09 -14.53 3.75
CA ILE A 75 20.55 -14.57 3.83
C ILE A 75 21.10 -13.65 2.73
N PRO A 76 21.90 -12.61 3.07
CA PRO A 76 22.52 -11.74 2.06
C PRO A 76 23.54 -12.47 1.18
N ASP A 77 23.65 -12.04 -0.08
CA ASP A 77 24.68 -12.53 -1.00
C ASP A 77 26.06 -12.00 -0.59
N GLN A 78 27.01 -12.91 -0.36
CA GLN A 78 28.38 -12.58 0.05
C GLN A 78 29.11 -11.71 -0.97
N MET A 79 28.76 -11.80 -2.25
CA MET A 79 29.42 -11.02 -3.30
C MET A 79 29.16 -9.52 -3.14
N VAL A 80 28.04 -9.12 -2.51
CA VAL A 80 27.78 -7.73 -2.17
C VAL A 80 28.88 -7.20 -1.24
N SER A 81 29.25 -7.94 -0.19
CA SER A 81 30.32 -7.54 0.73
C SER A 81 31.70 -7.50 0.04
N VAL A 82 31.97 -8.43 -0.88
CA VAL A 82 33.21 -8.42 -1.67
C VAL A 82 33.29 -7.15 -2.52
N ILE A 83 32.21 -6.76 -3.21
CA ILE A 83 32.16 -5.52 -3.99
C ILE A 83 32.31 -4.30 -3.07
N MET A 84 31.65 -4.29 -1.91
CA MET A 84 31.77 -3.21 -0.92
C MET A 84 33.21 -3.01 -0.46
N ASN A 85 33.95 -4.09 -0.22
CA ASN A 85 35.35 -4.01 0.16
C ASN A 85 36.28 -3.62 -1.01
N GLN A 86 36.11 -4.24 -2.18
CA GLN A 86 37.06 -4.09 -3.29
C GLN A 86 36.84 -2.81 -4.12
N PHE A 87 35.60 -2.32 -4.21
CA PHE A 87 35.26 -1.15 -5.03
C PHE A 87 35.01 0.11 -4.22
N TYR A 88 34.31 -0.02 -3.09
CA TYR A 88 34.02 1.12 -2.19
C TYR A 88 35.03 1.24 -1.03
N GLU A 89 36.03 0.35 -0.98
CA GLU A 89 37.16 0.39 -0.02
C GLU A 89 36.74 0.31 1.46
N TYR A 90 35.57 -0.28 1.76
CA TYR A 90 35.15 -0.53 3.15
C TYR A 90 36.03 -1.58 3.82
N GLU A 91 36.40 -1.36 5.08
CA GLU A 91 37.22 -2.30 5.85
C GLU A 91 36.43 -3.57 6.20
N GLU A 92 37.13 -4.71 6.29
CA GLU A 92 36.51 -6.00 6.64
C GLU A 92 35.74 -5.96 7.96
N ALA A 93 36.26 -5.21 8.95
CA ALA A 93 35.62 -5.02 10.25
C ALA A 93 34.26 -4.28 10.17
N GLN A 94 34.01 -3.52 9.10
CA GLN A 94 32.77 -2.76 8.89
C GLN A 94 31.70 -3.57 8.14
N LEU A 95 32.11 -4.58 7.37
CA LEU A 95 31.22 -5.29 6.43
C LEU A 95 30.03 -5.94 7.13
N GLU A 96 30.23 -6.51 8.31
CA GLU A 96 29.15 -7.14 9.07
C GLU A 96 28.09 -6.12 9.51
N PHE A 97 28.55 -4.96 10.01
CA PHE A 97 27.66 -3.89 10.42
C PHE A 97 26.90 -3.30 9.23
N ILE A 98 27.56 -3.09 8.10
CA ILE A 98 26.94 -2.59 6.86
C ILE A 98 25.87 -3.57 6.37
N LYS A 99 26.18 -4.87 6.37
CA LYS A 99 25.25 -5.93 5.97
C LYS A 99 23.97 -5.92 6.83
N VAL A 100 24.11 -5.91 8.15
CA VAL A 100 22.95 -5.89 9.07
C VAL A 100 22.15 -4.58 8.93
N SER A 101 22.84 -3.45 8.87
CA SER A 101 22.22 -2.12 8.71
C SER A 101 21.46 -1.99 7.38
N HIS A 102 22.01 -2.54 6.31
CA HIS A 102 21.33 -2.59 5.01
C HIS A 102 20.06 -3.43 5.06
N GLN A 103 20.10 -4.61 5.69
CA GLN A 103 18.90 -5.45 5.85
C GLN A 103 17.80 -4.75 6.66
N HIS A 104 18.15 -4.06 7.76
CA HIS A 104 17.19 -3.24 8.50
C HIS A 104 16.63 -2.10 7.66
N SER A 105 17.46 -1.46 6.86
CA SER A 105 17.04 -0.37 5.95
C SER A 105 16.02 -0.88 4.92
N MET A 106 16.25 -2.05 4.31
CA MET A 106 15.29 -2.67 3.38
C MET A 106 13.93 -2.96 4.05
N CYS A 107 13.94 -3.46 5.29
CA CYS A 107 12.71 -3.69 6.05
C CYS A 107 11.98 -2.37 6.37
N ALA A 108 12.72 -1.33 6.75
CA ALA A 108 12.16 0.00 6.99
C ALA A 108 11.59 0.63 5.71
N GLU A 109 12.27 0.51 4.56
CA GLU A 109 11.79 1.03 3.27
C GLU A 109 10.45 0.42 2.85
N ASN A 110 10.28 -0.90 3.00
CA ASN A 110 9.01 -1.56 2.73
C ASN A 110 7.90 -1.07 3.67
N CYS A 111 8.22 -0.90 4.95
CA CYS A 111 7.32 -0.40 5.98
C CYS A 111 6.84 1.04 5.66
N VAL A 112 7.71 1.92 5.18
CA VAL A 112 7.34 3.30 4.81
C VAL A 112 6.25 3.33 3.72
N GLY A 113 6.29 2.41 2.75
CA GLY A 113 5.26 2.31 1.72
C GLY A 113 3.88 1.95 2.29
N ALA A 114 3.82 0.92 3.13
CA ALA A 114 2.57 0.49 3.76
C ALA A 114 2.01 1.56 4.71
N LEU A 115 2.88 2.21 5.51
CA LEU A 115 2.46 3.31 6.40
C LEU A 115 1.96 4.53 5.63
N LEU A 116 2.49 4.79 4.43
CA LEU A 116 2.02 5.88 3.57
C LEU A 116 0.59 5.64 3.10
N GLU A 117 0.26 4.42 2.67
CA GLU A 117 -1.11 4.07 2.32
C GLU A 117 -2.03 4.19 3.54
N ARG A 118 -1.62 3.66 4.70
CA ARG A 118 -2.42 3.76 5.93
C ARG A 118 -2.66 5.20 6.38
N TYR A 119 -1.65 6.06 6.26
CA TYR A 119 -1.80 7.49 6.53
C TYR A 119 -2.86 8.09 5.62
N ILE A 120 -2.76 7.87 4.30
CA ILE A 120 -3.75 8.40 3.34
C ILE A 120 -5.15 7.88 3.66
N SER A 121 -5.32 6.57 3.93
CA SER A 121 -6.63 5.99 4.25
C SER A 121 -7.24 6.55 5.53
N SER A 122 -6.43 7.02 6.47
CA SER A 122 -6.93 7.61 7.72
C SER A 122 -7.51 9.02 7.55
N TYR A 123 -7.22 9.71 6.44
CA TYR A 123 -7.73 11.05 6.14
C TYR A 123 -8.72 11.06 4.95
N ALA A 124 -8.48 10.22 3.94
CA ALA A 124 -9.28 10.11 2.72
C ALA A 124 -10.34 8.99 2.83
N THR A 125 -11.32 9.17 3.72
CA THR A 125 -12.34 8.15 4.02
C THR A 125 -13.40 7.98 2.93
N ASP A 126 -13.43 8.88 1.95
CA ASP A 126 -14.22 8.83 0.73
C ASP A 126 -13.54 7.99 -0.38
N TRP A 127 -12.29 7.58 -0.18
CA TRP A 127 -11.56 6.64 -1.01
C TRP A 127 -11.53 5.25 -0.36
N SER A 128 -11.82 4.22 -1.15
CA SER A 128 -11.71 2.83 -0.72
C SER A 128 -10.27 2.35 -0.86
N TRP A 129 -9.62 2.06 0.28
CA TRP A 129 -8.26 1.50 0.30
C TRP A 129 -8.29 0.01 -0.08
N CYS A 130 -7.60 -0.37 -1.16
CA CYS A 130 -7.52 -1.72 -1.69
C CYS A 130 -6.52 -2.61 -0.92
N CYS A 131 -6.62 -2.65 0.41
CA CYS A 131 -5.75 -3.48 1.24
C CYS A 131 -5.97 -4.99 0.99
N GLY A 132 -4.95 -5.81 1.26
CA GLY A 132 -5.02 -7.27 1.08
C GLY A 132 -4.54 -7.80 -0.28
N ASN A 133 -4.06 -6.92 -1.18
CA ASN A 133 -3.37 -7.30 -2.42
C ASN A 133 -4.18 -8.21 -3.37
N PHE A 134 -5.50 -8.03 -3.44
CA PHE A 134 -6.38 -8.75 -4.39
C PHE A 134 -6.92 -7.87 -5.51
N VAL A 135 -6.58 -6.58 -5.53
CA VAL A 135 -6.82 -5.67 -6.67
C VAL A 135 -5.47 -5.36 -7.32
N LYS A 136 -5.37 -5.50 -8.65
CA LYS A 136 -4.11 -5.31 -9.39
C LYS A 136 -3.79 -3.83 -9.54
N ALA A 137 -2.60 -3.44 -9.08
CA ALA A 137 -1.98 -2.14 -9.36
C ALA A 137 -2.77 -0.90 -8.93
N ILE A 138 -3.79 -1.06 -8.09
CA ILE A 138 -4.63 0.00 -7.54
C ILE A 138 -4.54 -0.09 -6.03
N ASP A 139 -4.16 1.00 -5.39
CA ASP A 139 -4.05 1.10 -3.94
C ASP A 139 -5.32 1.80 -3.38
N PHE A 140 -5.89 2.74 -4.13
CA PHE A 140 -7.14 3.42 -3.77
C PHE A 140 -8.09 3.52 -4.98
N LEU A 141 -9.39 3.38 -4.73
CA LEU A 141 -10.42 3.66 -5.72
C LEU A 141 -11.59 4.44 -5.13
N GLN A 142 -12.24 5.23 -5.97
CA GLN A 142 -13.44 6.00 -5.63
C GLN A 142 -14.40 5.96 -6.82
N LYS A 143 -15.71 5.91 -6.54
CA LYS A 143 -16.76 6.12 -7.55
C LYS A 143 -17.38 7.49 -7.30
N ASP A 144 -17.34 8.36 -8.29
CA ASP A 144 -17.94 9.69 -8.15
C ASP A 144 -19.47 9.66 -8.35
N ASN A 145 -20.11 10.83 -8.18
CA ASN A 145 -21.56 10.97 -8.31
C ASN A 145 -22.10 10.72 -9.74
N ASN A 146 -21.23 10.77 -10.75
CA ASN A 146 -21.58 10.45 -12.14
C ASN A 146 -21.42 8.95 -12.44
N GLY A 147 -20.90 8.18 -11.48
CA GLY A 147 -20.61 6.76 -11.62
C GLY A 147 -19.24 6.47 -12.25
N GLU A 148 -18.38 7.48 -12.41
CA GLU A 148 -17.03 7.29 -12.96
C GLU A 148 -16.07 6.79 -11.88
N TRP A 149 -15.17 5.88 -12.26
CA TRP A 149 -14.18 5.30 -11.38
C TRP A 149 -12.87 6.08 -11.42
N HIS A 150 -12.44 6.57 -10.26
CA HIS A 150 -11.13 7.18 -10.06
C HIS A 150 -10.21 6.16 -9.41
N LEU A 151 -9.13 5.79 -10.10
CA LEU A 151 -8.20 4.73 -9.69
C LEU A 151 -6.84 5.33 -9.40
N LEU A 152 -6.26 5.01 -8.25
CA LEU A 152 -5.01 5.60 -7.80
C LEU A 152 -4.01 4.54 -7.31
N GLN A 153 -2.77 4.70 -7.77
CA GLN A 153 -1.61 3.99 -7.27
C GLN A 153 -0.68 4.96 -6.53
N ILE A 154 -0.30 4.60 -5.31
CA ILE A 154 0.62 5.32 -4.45
C ILE A 154 2.00 4.67 -4.53
N LYS A 155 3.04 5.52 -4.55
CA LYS A 155 4.44 5.11 -4.44
C LYS A 155 5.16 5.98 -3.44
N ASN A 156 6.12 5.41 -2.70
CA ASN A 156 6.94 6.22 -1.80
C ASN A 156 7.93 7.11 -2.59
N ARG A 157 8.48 6.61 -3.71
CA ARG A 157 9.42 7.37 -4.56
C ARG A 157 9.02 7.35 -6.04
N ASP A 158 9.47 8.36 -6.77
CA ASP A 158 9.27 8.50 -8.22
C ASP A 158 9.85 7.33 -9.04
N ASN A 159 10.94 6.75 -8.56
CA ASN A 159 11.66 5.65 -9.19
C ASN A 159 11.33 4.25 -8.63
N THR A 160 10.31 4.11 -7.78
CA THR A 160 9.90 2.80 -7.21
C THR A 160 9.20 1.89 -8.23
N GLU A 161 8.88 2.39 -9.42
CA GLU A 161 8.19 1.61 -10.44
C GLU A 161 9.16 0.74 -11.24
N ASN A 162 8.96 -0.58 -11.17
CA ASN A 162 9.63 -1.53 -12.04
C ASN A 162 8.85 -1.71 -13.36
N SER A 163 9.50 -2.30 -14.37
CA SER A 163 8.93 -2.48 -15.71
C SER A 163 7.60 -3.25 -15.72
N SER A 164 7.40 -4.17 -14.77
CA SER A 164 6.15 -4.94 -14.65
C SER A 164 4.97 -4.12 -14.12
N SER A 165 5.19 -3.22 -13.17
CA SER A 165 4.14 -2.30 -12.69
C SER A 165 3.79 -1.22 -13.73
N SER A 166 4.79 -0.75 -14.49
CA SER A 166 4.56 0.18 -15.61
C SER A 166 3.76 -0.44 -16.76
N ALA A 167 4.02 -1.72 -17.09
CA ALA A 167 3.31 -2.40 -18.16
C ALA A 167 1.80 -2.54 -17.91
N ILE A 168 1.38 -2.72 -16.65
CA ILE A 168 -0.04 -2.81 -16.27
C ILE A 168 -0.75 -1.47 -16.42
N ARG A 169 -0.05 -0.35 -16.21
CA ARG A 169 -0.62 1.00 -16.36
C ARG A 169 -0.70 1.48 -17.80
N LYS A 170 0.12 0.91 -18.69
CA LYS A 170 0.17 1.33 -20.09
C LYS A 170 -1.14 0.94 -20.80
N GLY A 171 -2.04 1.92 -20.94
CA GLY A 171 -3.37 1.72 -21.52
C GLY A 171 -4.51 1.65 -20.50
N THR A 172 -4.26 1.97 -19.22
CA THR A 172 -5.31 2.10 -18.19
C THR A 172 -5.41 3.53 -17.68
N GLU A 173 -6.53 3.86 -17.04
CA GLU A 173 -6.80 5.18 -16.45
C GLU A 173 -6.30 5.29 -15.00
N ILE A 174 -5.42 4.38 -14.56
CA ILE A 174 -4.88 4.39 -13.19
C ILE A 174 -3.91 5.55 -13.02
N ALA A 175 -4.33 6.55 -12.26
CA ALA A 175 -3.48 7.65 -11.84
C ALA A 175 -2.35 7.12 -10.94
N LYS A 176 -1.17 7.73 -11.05
CA LYS A 176 -0.04 7.44 -10.14
C LYS A 176 0.36 8.73 -9.44
N TRP A 177 0.47 8.63 -8.12
CA TRP A 177 1.11 9.64 -7.31
C TRP A 177 2.28 9.02 -6.53
N PHE A 178 3.31 9.82 -6.27
CA PHE A 178 4.45 9.41 -5.44
C PHE A 178 4.79 10.47 -4.41
N ARG A 179 5.39 10.09 -3.28
CA ARG A 179 5.67 11.01 -2.16
C ARG A 179 6.95 11.81 -2.33
N THR A 180 8.05 11.20 -2.79
CA THR A 180 9.38 11.84 -2.79
C THR A 180 10.15 11.67 -4.10
N PHE A 181 10.95 12.68 -4.45
CA PHE A 181 11.85 12.66 -5.61
C PHE A 181 13.20 12.04 -5.24
N SER A 182 13.59 10.97 -5.95
CA SER A 182 14.84 10.23 -5.69
C SER A 182 16.12 11.07 -5.83
N LYS A 183 16.10 12.11 -6.67
CA LYS A 183 17.28 12.95 -6.95
C LYS A 183 17.44 14.18 -6.07
N THR A 184 16.33 14.72 -5.55
CA THR A 184 16.34 15.98 -4.78
C THR A 184 15.94 15.79 -3.32
N GLY A 185 15.30 14.67 -2.98
CA GLY A 185 14.69 14.45 -1.67
C GLY A 185 13.45 15.29 -1.40
N ALA A 186 13.04 16.15 -2.35
CA ALA A 186 11.83 16.95 -2.22
C ALA A 186 10.59 16.06 -2.13
N THR A 187 9.55 16.58 -1.49
CA THR A 187 8.25 15.92 -1.38
C THR A 187 7.31 16.39 -2.49
N ASN A 188 6.24 15.64 -2.73
CA ASN A 188 5.36 15.82 -3.88
C ASN A 188 3.87 15.92 -3.47
N TRP A 189 3.61 16.33 -2.23
CA TRP A 189 2.25 16.49 -1.67
C TRP A 189 1.41 17.52 -2.43
N ASP A 190 2.03 18.58 -2.95
CA ASP A 190 1.35 19.62 -3.75
C ASP A 190 0.78 19.08 -5.08
N ASN A 191 1.28 17.93 -5.56
CA ASN A 191 0.81 17.28 -6.78
C ASN A 191 -0.12 16.09 -6.51
N LEU A 192 -0.68 15.99 -5.30
CA LEU A 192 -1.76 15.04 -5.03
C LEU A 192 -2.91 15.25 -6.04
N PRO A 193 -3.63 14.18 -6.44
CA PRO A 193 -4.86 14.31 -7.20
C PRO A 193 -5.81 15.32 -6.55
N PRO A 194 -6.56 16.13 -7.31
CA PRO A 194 -7.45 17.17 -6.74
C PRO A 194 -8.41 16.64 -5.68
N SER A 195 -8.93 15.42 -5.87
CA SER A 195 -9.75 14.70 -4.91
C SER A 195 -9.06 14.46 -3.56
N LEU A 196 -7.73 14.35 -3.51
CA LEU A 196 -6.98 14.13 -2.27
C LEU A 196 -6.45 15.41 -1.62
N GLN A 197 -6.43 16.54 -2.34
CA GLN A 197 -5.83 17.79 -1.83
C GLN A 197 -6.57 18.39 -0.64
N HIS A 198 -7.88 18.16 -0.53
CA HIS A 198 -8.72 18.75 0.52
C HIS A 198 -8.67 17.99 1.87
N HIS A 199 -7.94 16.88 1.94
CA HIS A 199 -7.83 16.04 3.15
C HIS A 199 -6.74 16.48 4.14
N GLY A 200 -6.03 17.57 3.86
CA GLY A 200 -4.96 18.07 4.75
C GLY A 200 -3.71 17.17 4.80
N LEU A 201 -3.52 16.34 3.78
CA LEU A 201 -2.37 15.46 3.64
C LEU A 201 -1.08 16.27 3.47
N SER A 202 -0.05 15.95 4.25
CA SER A 202 1.24 16.65 4.19
C SER A 202 2.39 15.77 4.67
N GLU A 203 3.62 16.18 4.36
CA GLU A 203 4.81 15.47 4.84
C GLU A 203 4.89 15.47 6.37
N GLN A 204 4.62 16.62 7.00
CA GLN A 204 4.67 16.71 8.46
C GLN A 204 3.61 15.81 9.09
N GLY A 205 2.38 15.80 8.56
CA GLY A 205 1.32 14.91 9.01
C GLY A 205 1.68 13.43 8.85
N PHE A 206 2.34 13.07 7.75
CA PHE A 206 2.83 11.70 7.55
C PHE A 206 3.91 11.32 8.57
N VAL A 207 4.89 12.20 8.82
CA VAL A 207 5.95 11.98 9.82
C VAL A 207 5.34 11.77 11.21
N ASP A 208 4.42 12.65 11.62
CA ASP A 208 3.77 12.57 12.92
C ASP A 208 2.95 11.28 13.06
N PHE A 209 2.24 10.90 11.99
CA PHE A 209 1.50 9.64 11.91
C PHE A 209 2.43 8.43 12.12
N VAL A 210 3.55 8.36 11.40
CA VAL A 210 4.51 7.24 11.49
C VAL A 210 5.10 7.12 12.88
N ILE A 211 5.56 8.24 13.47
CA ILE A 211 6.13 8.25 14.82
C ILE A 211 5.13 7.75 15.84
N ASN A 212 3.88 8.22 15.76
CA ASN A 212 2.82 7.81 16.67
C ASN A 212 2.44 6.33 16.47
N TYR A 213 2.33 5.88 15.21
CA TYR A 213 2.01 4.49 14.87
C TYR A 213 3.06 3.53 15.45
N ILE A 214 4.35 3.82 15.25
CA ILE A 214 5.44 3.00 15.80
C ILE A 214 5.37 2.99 17.33
N ARG A 215 5.16 4.15 17.97
CA ARG A 215 5.08 4.24 19.43
C ARG A 215 3.95 3.40 20.04
N ILE A 216 2.79 3.36 19.38
CA ILE A 216 1.61 2.65 19.89
C ILE A 216 1.72 1.13 19.68
N ASN A 217 2.39 0.69 18.61
CA ASN A 217 2.40 -0.72 18.21
C ASN A 217 3.70 -1.47 18.58
N ASN A 218 4.73 -0.77 19.07
CA ASN A 218 6.01 -1.37 19.48
C ASN A 218 6.02 -1.91 20.92
#